data_AF-B8A3P1-F1
#
_entry.id   AF-B8A3P1-F1
#
_cell.length_a   1.000
_cell.length_b   1.000
_cell.length_c   1.000
_cell.angle_alpha   90.00
_cell.angle_beta   90.00
_cell.angle_gamma   90.00
#
_symmetry.space_group_name_H-M   'P 1'
#
loop_
_entity.id
_entity.type
_entity.pdbx_description
1 polymer ?
#
loop_
_entity_poly.entity_id
_entity_poly.type
_entity_poly.pdbx_seq_one_letter_code
_entity_poly.pdbx_strand_id
1 'polypeptide(L)'
;MVLEIYRATGDVEFVRTVFHSLLKEHSFWMSEIHNVAIADNHGRVHNLSRYQARWNKPRPESATIDEELASKLNSMAAKEKLYCEIASTAESGWDFSSRWMRNSTDMTTLATTYIIPVDLNTFLFKMELDIGALAKVVGDNATSEFFLNASKARHIAIDSILWNSEMEQWLDYWLPGDADCQEVHEWKPNSQNRNIFASNFVPLWLNAYHSESWRASRHLDYFMPQG
;
A
#
# COMPACT_ATOMS: atom_id res chain seq x y z
N MET A 1 -11.76 7.80 -7.92
CA MET A 1 -12.04 8.77 -9.02
C MET A 1 -13.30 8.39 -9.81
N VAL A 2 -13.33 7.23 -10.49
CA VAL A 2 -14.47 6.83 -11.36
C VAL A 2 -15.82 6.87 -10.64
N LEU A 3 -15.89 6.34 -9.40
CA LEU A 3 -17.13 6.36 -8.62
C LEU A 3 -17.63 7.79 -8.35
N GLU A 4 -16.74 8.74 -8.08
CA GLU A 4 -17.12 10.13 -7.83
C GLU A 4 -17.62 10.82 -9.11
N ILE A 5 -16.99 10.54 -10.26
CA ILE A 5 -17.48 11.02 -11.56
C ILE A 5 -18.89 10.47 -11.80
N TYR A 6 -19.09 9.16 -11.63
CA TYR A 6 -20.41 8.56 -11.77
C TYR A 6 -21.44 9.14 -10.80
N ARG A 7 -21.10 9.38 -9.53
CA ARG A 7 -21.99 10.01 -8.55
C ARG A 7 -22.42 11.42 -9.00
N ALA A 8 -21.52 12.16 -9.64
CA ALA A 8 -21.81 13.51 -10.13
C ALA A 8 -22.61 13.53 -11.45
N THR A 9 -22.39 12.56 -12.35
CA THR A 9 -22.97 12.59 -13.70
C THR A 9 -24.12 11.61 -13.93
N GLY A 10 -24.18 10.52 -13.17
CA GLY A 10 -25.09 9.39 -13.42
C GLY A 10 -24.76 8.59 -14.69
N ASP A 11 -23.61 8.83 -15.32
CA ASP A 11 -23.26 8.23 -16.62
C ASP A 11 -22.86 6.76 -16.48
N VAL A 12 -23.83 5.87 -16.68
CA VAL A 12 -23.64 4.42 -16.64
C VAL A 12 -22.78 3.93 -17.81
N GLU A 13 -22.84 4.58 -18.98
CA GLU A 13 -22.10 4.12 -20.16
C GLU A 13 -20.60 4.42 -20.02
N PHE A 14 -20.26 5.55 -19.41
CA PHE A 14 -18.90 5.83 -18.95
C PHE A 14 -18.40 4.72 -18.03
N VAL A 15 -19.20 4.31 -17.04
CA VAL A 15 -18.82 3.22 -16.12
C VAL A 15 -18.56 1.92 -16.90
N ARG A 16 -19.46 1.52 -17.81
CA ARG A 16 -19.26 0.31 -18.64
C ARG A 16 -17.97 0.37 -19.45
N THR A 17 -17.66 1.53 -20.01
CA THR A 17 -16.45 1.75 -20.82
C THR A 17 -15.17 1.55 -20.00
N VAL A 18 -15.13 2.06 -18.76
CA VAL A 18 -13.92 2.04 -17.92
C VAL A 18 -13.83 0.83 -17.00
N PHE A 19 -14.91 0.07 -16.82
CA PHE A 19 -15.00 -1.00 -15.81
C PHE A 19 -13.90 -2.05 -15.99
N HIS A 20 -13.63 -2.47 -17.23
CA HIS A 20 -12.56 -3.43 -17.51
C HIS A 20 -11.17 -2.92 -17.08
N SER A 21 -10.90 -1.62 -17.23
CA SER A 21 -9.64 -1.01 -16.82
C SER A 21 -9.45 -1.06 -15.31
N LEU A 22 -10.53 -0.87 -14.52
CA LEU A 22 -10.48 -0.99 -13.06
C LEU A 22 -10.12 -2.42 -12.62
N LEU A 23 -10.73 -3.42 -13.25
CA LEU A 23 -10.42 -4.83 -12.99
C LEU A 23 -8.98 -5.18 -13.35
N LYS A 24 -8.48 -4.63 -14.46
CA LYS A 24 -7.10 -4.82 -14.90
C LYS A 24 -6.10 -4.17 -13.93
N GLU A 25 -6.38 -2.96 -13.45
CA GLU A 25 -5.54 -2.28 -12.45
C GLU A 25 -5.52 -3.04 -11.12
N HIS A 26 -6.68 -3.48 -10.62
CA HIS A 26 -6.73 -4.33 -9.44
C HIS A 26 -5.91 -5.62 -9.62
N SER A 27 -6.03 -6.27 -10.78
CA SER A 27 -5.28 -7.50 -11.09
C SER A 27 -3.76 -7.27 -11.12
N PHE A 28 -3.31 -6.07 -11.52
CA PHE A 28 -1.90 -5.68 -11.43
C PHE A 28 -1.43 -5.67 -9.97
N TRP A 29 -2.16 -5.01 -9.08
CA TRP A 29 -1.82 -4.93 -7.65
C TRP A 29 -1.93 -6.27 -6.90
N MET A 30 -2.74 -7.21 -7.41
CA MET A 30 -2.86 -8.57 -6.88
C MET A 30 -1.89 -9.56 -7.52
N SER A 31 -1.02 -9.12 -8.43
CA SER A 31 -0.02 -10.00 -9.02
C SER A 31 1.03 -10.43 -8.00
N GLU A 32 1.67 -11.57 -8.26
CA GLU A 32 2.64 -12.22 -7.35
C GLU A 32 3.74 -11.28 -6.84
N ILE A 33 4.18 -10.32 -7.67
CA ILE A 33 5.25 -9.39 -7.30
C ILE A 33 4.83 -8.38 -6.23
N HIS A 34 3.56 -7.96 -6.26
CA HIS A 34 3.02 -6.98 -5.31
C HIS A 34 2.41 -7.66 -4.10
N ASN A 35 1.85 -8.86 -4.26
CA ASN A 35 1.17 -9.57 -3.19
C ASN A 35 2.15 -10.18 -2.17
N VAL A 36 1.89 -9.94 -0.90
CA VAL A 36 2.67 -10.44 0.23
C VAL A 36 1.73 -11.19 1.18
N ALA A 37 2.01 -12.48 1.38
CA ALA A 37 1.31 -13.30 2.35
C ALA A 37 1.98 -13.18 3.73
N ILE A 38 1.19 -12.87 4.76
CA ILE A 38 1.69 -12.70 6.14
C ILE A 38 0.71 -13.31 7.15
N ALA A 39 1.22 -14.16 8.04
CA ALA A 39 0.45 -14.76 9.12
C ALA A 39 0.44 -13.83 10.34
N ASP A 40 -0.75 -13.49 10.85
CA ASP A 40 -0.90 -12.72 12.08
C ASP A 40 -0.47 -13.53 13.32
N ASN A 41 -0.48 -12.87 14.49
CA ASN A 41 -0.17 -13.49 15.78
C ASN A 41 -1.12 -14.63 16.20
N HIS A 42 -2.22 -14.85 15.46
CA HIS A 42 -3.16 -15.95 15.64
C HIS A 42 -2.99 -17.04 14.57
N GLY A 43 -1.96 -16.95 13.73
CA GLY A 43 -1.67 -17.89 12.65
C GLY A 43 -2.59 -17.77 11.43
N ARG A 44 -3.40 -16.70 11.34
CA ARG A 44 -4.26 -16.48 10.16
C ARG A 44 -3.45 -15.77 9.09
N VAL A 45 -3.46 -16.32 7.88
CA VAL A 45 -2.75 -15.74 6.74
C VAL A 45 -3.59 -14.66 6.08
N HIS A 46 -2.96 -13.50 5.92
CA HIS A 46 -3.52 -12.32 5.26
C HIS A 46 -2.69 -12.00 4.02
N ASN A 47 -3.34 -11.41 3.02
CA ASN A 47 -2.68 -10.91 1.81
C ASN A 47 -2.74 -9.39 1.81
N LEU A 48 -1.58 -8.75 1.68
CA LEU A 48 -1.43 -7.31 1.53
C LEU A 48 -0.49 -7.02 0.35
N SER A 49 -0.52 -5.80 -0.16
CA SER A 49 0.30 -5.40 -1.30
C SER A 49 1.47 -4.52 -0.88
N ARG A 50 2.54 -4.53 -1.68
CA ARG A 50 3.69 -3.62 -1.60
C ARG A 50 3.97 -2.93 -2.93
N TYR A 51 4.71 -1.82 -2.86
CA TYR A 51 5.30 -1.21 -4.05
C TYR A 51 6.51 -2.04 -4.51
N GLN A 52 6.54 -2.38 -5.79
CA GLN A 52 7.64 -3.11 -6.40
C GLN A 52 7.66 -2.88 -7.90
N ALA A 53 8.34 -1.81 -8.31
CA ALA A 53 8.52 -1.48 -9.70
C ALA A 53 9.40 -2.54 -10.38
N ARG A 54 9.01 -2.96 -11.59
CA ARG A 54 9.79 -3.88 -12.44
C ARG A 54 10.88 -3.13 -13.22
N TRP A 55 11.75 -2.43 -12.50
CA TRP A 55 12.80 -1.60 -13.11
C TRP A 55 14.09 -1.65 -12.31
N ASN A 56 15.16 -2.19 -12.88
CA ASN A 56 16.46 -2.37 -12.21
C ASN A 56 17.59 -1.56 -12.86
N LYS A 57 17.24 -0.44 -13.51
CA LYS A 57 18.17 0.46 -14.19
C LYS A 57 17.97 1.89 -13.68
N PRO A 58 18.91 2.83 -13.93
CA PRO A 58 18.65 4.24 -13.67
C PRO A 58 17.34 4.67 -14.35
N ARG A 59 16.52 5.48 -13.67
CA ARG A 59 15.27 5.97 -14.25
C ARG A 59 15.58 6.92 -15.40
N PRO A 60 14.93 6.81 -16.56
CA PRO A 60 15.25 7.64 -17.74
C PRO A 60 15.19 9.15 -17.46
N GLU A 61 14.26 9.58 -16.61
CA GLU A 61 14.04 10.97 -16.22
C GLU A 61 15.03 11.50 -15.15
N SER A 62 15.82 10.62 -14.52
CA SER A 62 16.75 10.97 -13.42
C SER A 62 18.05 10.17 -13.44
N ALA A 63 18.47 9.71 -14.63
CA ALA A 63 19.53 8.71 -14.77
C ALA A 63 20.85 9.10 -14.09
N THR A 64 21.32 10.33 -14.29
CA THR A 64 22.57 10.82 -13.69
C THR A 64 22.53 10.81 -12.17
N ILE A 65 21.40 11.19 -11.56
CA ILE A 65 21.24 11.23 -10.10
C ILE A 65 21.22 9.81 -9.54
N ASP A 66 20.48 8.91 -10.18
CA ASP A 66 20.40 7.50 -9.77
C ASP A 66 21.78 6.82 -9.89
N GLU A 67 22.52 7.06 -10.99
CA GLU A 67 23.87 6.55 -11.21
C GLU A 67 24.89 7.09 -10.19
N GLU A 68 24.84 8.40 -9.89
CA GLU A 68 25.68 9.02 -8.86
C GLU A 68 25.42 8.41 -7.48
N LEU A 69 24.15 8.20 -7.12
CA LEU A 69 23.82 7.54 -5.86
C LEU A 69 24.32 6.09 -5.82
N ALA A 70 24.10 5.34 -6.90
CA ALA A 70 24.54 3.96 -7.03
C ALA A 70 26.07 3.81 -7.13
N SER A 71 26.80 4.87 -7.52
CA SER A 71 28.27 4.87 -7.54
C SER A 71 28.90 4.59 -6.18
N LYS A 72 28.17 4.86 -5.08
CA LYS A 72 28.56 4.56 -3.70
C LYS A 72 28.60 3.06 -3.39
N LEU A 73 28.02 2.23 -4.24
CA LEU A 73 27.96 0.77 -4.08
C LEU A 73 29.00 0.07 -4.96
N ASN A 74 29.60 -0.99 -4.42
CA ASN A 74 30.74 -1.66 -5.04
C ASN A 74 30.38 -2.79 -6.02
N SER A 75 29.15 -3.32 -5.97
CA SER A 75 28.74 -4.45 -6.82
C SER A 75 27.59 -4.10 -7.74
N MET A 76 27.58 -4.67 -8.95
CA MET A 76 26.50 -4.44 -9.93
C MET A 76 25.15 -4.89 -9.39
N ALA A 77 25.09 -6.06 -8.73
CA ALA A 77 23.87 -6.58 -8.12
C ALA A 77 23.29 -5.62 -7.05
N ALA A 78 24.15 -4.99 -6.24
CA ALA A 78 23.70 -4.00 -5.27
C ALA A 78 23.17 -2.72 -5.94
N LYS A 79 23.78 -2.29 -7.06
CA LYS A 79 23.29 -1.15 -7.85
C LYS A 79 21.94 -1.45 -8.50
N GLU A 80 21.78 -2.61 -9.12
CA GLU A 80 20.51 -3.06 -9.71
C GLU A 80 19.40 -3.15 -8.66
N LYS A 81 19.71 -3.67 -7.47
CA LYS A 81 18.78 -3.66 -6.33
C LYS A 81 18.41 -2.24 -5.95
N LEU A 82 19.39 -1.36 -5.76
CA LEU A 82 19.12 0.04 -5.42
C LEU A 82 18.26 0.75 -6.47
N TYR A 83 18.49 0.51 -7.77
CA TYR A 83 17.64 1.04 -8.83
C TYR A 83 16.20 0.55 -8.74
N CYS A 84 15.99 -0.72 -8.38
CA CYS A 84 14.67 -1.27 -8.09
C CYS A 84 13.99 -0.57 -6.91
N GLU A 85 14.73 -0.33 -5.83
CA GLU A 85 14.21 0.40 -4.66
C GLU A 85 13.86 1.85 -5.00
N ILE A 86 14.71 2.53 -5.79
CA ILE A 86 14.46 3.89 -6.27
C ILE A 86 13.19 3.95 -7.11
N ALA A 87 13.05 3.06 -8.10
CA ALA A 87 11.88 3.02 -8.97
C ALA A 87 10.61 2.67 -8.18
N SER A 88 10.70 1.79 -7.19
CA SER A 88 9.57 1.43 -6.31
C SER A 88 9.18 2.59 -5.38
N THR A 89 10.14 3.41 -4.97
CA THR A 89 9.88 4.64 -4.19
C THR A 89 9.15 5.67 -5.05
N ALA A 90 9.52 5.79 -6.33
CA ALA A 90 8.78 6.63 -7.27
C ALA A 90 7.36 6.09 -7.51
N GLU A 91 7.17 4.77 -7.63
CA GLU A 91 5.84 4.14 -7.71
C GLU A 91 4.97 4.46 -6.49
N SER A 92 5.57 4.63 -5.31
CA SER A 92 4.83 5.01 -4.10
C SER A 92 4.35 6.46 -4.12
N GLY A 93 4.91 7.32 -4.99
CA GLY A 93 4.68 8.76 -4.99
C GLY A 93 5.35 9.53 -3.83
N TRP A 94 6.30 8.89 -3.13
CA TRP A 94 7.02 9.47 -1.99
C TRP A 94 8.55 9.39 -2.20
N ASP A 95 9.04 9.75 -3.39
CA ASP A 95 10.47 9.82 -3.72
C ASP A 95 11.07 11.20 -3.35
N PHE A 96 11.96 11.32 -2.35
CA PHE A 96 12.38 10.31 -1.37
C PHE A 96 11.95 10.71 0.05
N SER A 97 11.83 9.70 0.91
CA SER A 97 11.44 9.85 2.31
C SER A 97 12.20 8.86 3.19
N SER A 98 12.52 9.26 4.42
CA SER A 98 13.10 8.37 5.45
C SER A 98 12.20 7.18 5.78
N ARG A 99 10.90 7.27 5.45
CA ARG A 99 9.93 6.18 5.49
C ARG A 99 10.42 4.90 4.83
N TRP A 100 11.22 5.03 3.78
CA TRP A 100 11.67 3.92 2.93
C TRP A 100 13.10 3.47 3.20
N MET A 101 13.80 4.07 4.17
CA MET A 101 15.26 3.93 4.34
C MET A 101 15.59 3.22 5.66
N ARG A 102 16.38 2.13 5.61
CA ARG A 102 16.84 1.44 6.84
C ARG A 102 17.69 2.36 7.71
N ASN A 103 18.44 3.26 7.09
CA ASN A 103 19.12 4.38 7.72
C ASN A 103 18.60 5.69 7.11
N SER A 104 17.93 6.51 7.92
CA SER A 104 17.25 7.74 7.46
C SER A 104 18.16 8.78 6.82
N THR A 105 19.48 8.70 6.99
CA THR A 105 20.44 9.63 6.39
C THR A 105 21.16 9.07 5.17
N ASP A 106 20.89 7.82 4.78
CA ASP A 106 21.60 7.13 3.70
C ASP A 106 20.64 6.53 2.67
N MET A 107 20.51 7.18 1.52
CA MET A 107 19.63 6.74 0.42
C MET A 107 20.06 5.42 -0.21
N THR A 108 21.29 4.95 0.02
CA THR A 108 21.68 3.62 -0.46
C THR A 108 20.99 2.50 0.32
N THR A 109 20.33 2.84 1.43
CA THR A 109 19.60 1.90 2.30
C THR A 109 18.09 1.87 2.06
N LEU A 110 17.64 2.40 0.91
CA LEU A 110 16.25 2.24 0.48
C LEU A 110 15.86 0.76 0.48
N ALA A 111 14.64 0.48 0.94
CA ALA A 111 14.10 -0.86 1.09
C ALA A 111 12.58 -0.86 0.88
N THR A 112 12.09 0.00 -0.01
CA THR A 112 10.68 0.16 -0.39
C THR A 112 10.01 -1.17 -0.72
N THR A 113 10.70 -2.06 -1.45
CA THR A 113 10.17 -3.39 -1.80
C THR A 113 10.08 -4.35 -0.61
N TYR A 114 10.62 -3.98 0.55
CA TYR A 114 10.53 -4.76 1.78
C TYR A 114 9.53 -4.16 2.78
N ILE A 115 8.64 -3.28 2.32
CA ILE A 115 7.69 -2.59 3.20
C ILE A 115 6.28 -2.87 2.69
N ILE A 116 5.41 -3.32 3.58
CA ILE A 116 3.95 -3.38 3.38
C ILE A 116 3.38 -2.02 3.83
N PRO A 117 3.00 -1.13 2.90
CA PRO A 117 2.63 0.24 3.24
C PRO A 117 1.16 0.36 3.64
N VAL A 118 0.88 1.18 4.66
CA VAL A 118 -0.48 1.47 5.14
C VAL A 118 -1.35 2.12 4.07
N ASP A 119 -0.81 3.15 3.43
CA ASP A 119 -1.52 3.93 2.42
C ASP A 119 -1.89 3.09 1.20
N LEU A 120 -0.95 2.34 0.61
CA LEU A 120 -1.23 1.46 -0.54
C LEU A 120 -2.40 0.51 -0.24
N ASN A 121 -2.33 -0.20 0.88
CA ASN A 121 -3.35 -1.18 1.23
C ASN A 121 -4.70 -0.52 1.53
N THR A 122 -4.69 0.70 2.06
CA THR A 122 -5.90 1.50 2.24
C THR A 122 -6.48 1.92 0.89
N PHE A 123 -5.67 2.36 -0.07
CA PHE A 123 -6.13 2.70 -1.42
C PHE A 123 -6.72 1.50 -2.14
N LEU A 124 -6.10 0.32 -2.01
CA LEU A 124 -6.62 -0.93 -2.58
C LEU A 124 -7.93 -1.36 -1.93
N PHE A 125 -8.07 -1.19 -0.61
CA PHE A 125 -9.34 -1.44 0.08
C PHE A 125 -10.45 -0.55 -0.49
N LYS A 126 -10.17 0.73 -0.72
CA LYS A 126 -11.12 1.63 -1.37
C LYS A 126 -11.41 1.26 -2.82
N MET A 127 -10.39 0.86 -3.58
CA MET A 127 -10.54 0.41 -4.95
C MET A 127 -11.50 -0.79 -5.01
N GLU A 128 -11.34 -1.76 -4.11
CA GLU A 128 -12.22 -2.93 -4.03
C GLU A 128 -13.67 -2.54 -3.70
N LEU A 129 -13.89 -1.63 -2.74
CA LEU A 129 -15.22 -1.09 -2.45
C LEU A 129 -15.85 -0.39 -3.66
N ASP A 130 -15.06 0.42 -4.36
CA ASP A 130 -15.52 1.20 -5.52
C ASP A 130 -15.86 0.31 -6.70
N ILE A 131 -15.02 -0.69 -7.00
CA ILE A 131 -15.31 -1.70 -8.03
C ILE A 131 -16.58 -2.46 -7.66
N GLY A 132 -16.73 -2.87 -6.39
CA GLY A 132 -17.93 -3.56 -5.93
C GLY A 132 -19.21 -2.73 -6.12
N ALA A 133 -19.15 -1.43 -5.88
CA ALA A 133 -20.26 -0.51 -6.10
C ALA A 133 -20.57 -0.31 -7.59
N LEU A 134 -19.53 -0.08 -8.41
CA LEU A 134 -19.67 0.13 -9.86
C LEU A 134 -20.14 -1.14 -10.58
N ALA A 135 -19.77 -2.32 -10.08
CA ALA A 135 -20.26 -3.60 -10.58
C ALA A 135 -21.80 -3.69 -10.50
N LYS A 136 -22.41 -3.23 -9.39
CA LYS A 136 -23.88 -3.15 -9.26
C LYS A 136 -24.49 -2.21 -10.28
N VAL A 137 -23.84 -1.07 -10.54
CA VAL A 137 -24.31 -0.07 -11.52
C VAL A 137 -24.39 -0.67 -12.93
N VAL A 138 -23.44 -1.52 -13.29
CA VAL A 138 -23.44 -2.19 -14.61
C VAL A 138 -24.22 -3.52 -14.62
N GLY A 139 -24.83 -3.92 -13.51
CA GLY A 139 -25.63 -5.13 -13.38
C GLY A 139 -24.85 -6.43 -13.14
N ASP A 140 -23.55 -6.33 -12.82
CA ASP A 140 -22.69 -7.47 -12.53
C ASP A 140 -22.65 -7.76 -11.01
N ASN A 141 -23.67 -8.50 -10.54
CA ASN A 141 -23.81 -8.83 -9.12
C ASN A 141 -22.72 -9.80 -8.63
N ALA A 142 -22.22 -10.69 -9.48
CA ALA A 142 -21.19 -11.66 -9.10
C ALA A 142 -19.87 -10.95 -8.80
N THR A 143 -19.44 -10.04 -9.68
CA THR A 143 -18.25 -9.20 -9.44
C THR A 143 -18.46 -8.31 -8.22
N SER A 144 -19.65 -7.76 -8.02
CA SER A 144 -19.95 -6.95 -6.83
C SER A 144 -19.72 -7.71 -5.52
N GLU A 145 -20.25 -8.93 -5.42
CA GLU A 145 -20.09 -9.78 -4.23
C GLU A 145 -18.63 -10.18 -4.00
N PHE A 146 -17.92 -10.56 -5.07
CA PHE A 146 -16.50 -10.88 -5.01
C PHE A 146 -15.68 -9.73 -4.40
N PHE A 147 -15.85 -8.51 -4.91
CA PHE A 147 -15.10 -7.35 -4.43
C PHE A 147 -15.54 -6.88 -3.03
N LEU A 148 -16.80 -7.10 -2.64
CA LEU A 148 -17.23 -6.89 -1.26
C LEU A 148 -16.52 -7.85 -0.29
N ASN A 149 -16.28 -9.10 -0.69
CA ASN A 149 -15.54 -10.06 0.13
C ASN A 149 -14.03 -9.74 0.15
N ALA A 150 -13.45 -9.36 -0.99
CA ALA A 150 -12.05 -8.92 -1.07
C ALA A 150 -11.78 -7.71 -0.17
N SER A 151 -12.64 -6.68 -0.23
CA SER A 151 -12.52 -5.48 0.62
C SER A 151 -12.63 -5.79 2.11
N LYS A 152 -13.55 -6.68 2.52
CA LYS A 152 -13.62 -7.15 3.92
C LYS A 152 -12.34 -7.87 4.35
N ALA A 153 -11.81 -8.76 3.51
CA ALA A 153 -10.58 -9.48 3.80
C ALA A 153 -9.40 -8.51 3.96
N ARG A 154 -9.27 -7.50 3.08
CA ARG A 154 -8.22 -6.50 3.17
C ARG A 154 -8.36 -5.59 4.38
N HIS A 155 -9.58 -5.18 4.73
CA HIS A 155 -9.83 -4.42 5.97
C HIS A 155 -9.35 -5.18 7.20
N ILE A 156 -9.70 -6.48 7.31
CA ILE A 156 -9.23 -7.35 8.40
C ILE A 156 -7.70 -7.47 8.38
N ALA A 157 -7.09 -7.60 7.21
CA ALA A 157 -5.63 -7.69 7.07
C ALA A 157 -4.92 -6.41 7.53
N ILE A 158 -5.41 -5.23 7.12
CA ILE A 158 -4.89 -3.93 7.57
C ILE A 158 -4.96 -3.83 9.09
N ASP A 159 -6.10 -4.16 9.68
CA ASP A 159 -6.30 -4.10 11.13
C ASP A 159 -5.48 -5.13 11.91
N SER A 160 -5.18 -6.28 11.31
CA SER A 160 -4.44 -7.36 11.98
C SER A 160 -2.91 -7.17 11.87
N ILE A 161 -2.42 -6.63 10.76
CA ILE A 161 -1.00 -6.55 10.44
C ILE A 161 -0.41 -5.16 10.69
N LEU A 162 -1.17 -4.11 10.33
CA LEU A 162 -0.65 -2.74 10.27
C LEU A 162 -1.08 -1.89 11.47
N TRP A 163 -2.12 -2.28 12.21
CA TRP A 163 -2.47 -1.58 13.45
C TRP A 163 -1.45 -1.88 14.56
N ASN A 164 -0.95 -0.83 15.19
CA ASN A 164 -0.15 -0.91 16.40
C ASN A 164 -0.99 -0.43 17.59
N SER A 165 -1.28 -1.35 18.52
CA SER A 165 -2.13 -1.06 19.68
C SER A 165 -1.46 -0.22 20.76
N GLU A 166 -0.13 -0.31 20.87
CA GLU A 166 0.65 0.46 21.86
C GLU A 166 0.70 1.94 21.47
N MET A 167 0.85 2.22 20.18
CA MET A 167 0.92 3.57 19.63
C MET A 167 -0.45 4.12 19.20
N GLU A 168 -1.51 3.30 19.30
CA GLU A 168 -2.84 3.58 18.77
C GLU A 168 -2.79 4.13 17.33
N GLN A 169 -2.01 3.50 16.45
CA GLN A 169 -1.74 4.02 15.10
C GLN A 169 -1.52 2.91 14.08
N TRP A 170 -1.89 3.12 12.80
CA TRP A 170 -1.48 2.24 11.70
C TRP A 170 -0.05 2.54 11.27
N LEU A 171 0.82 1.54 11.24
CA LEU A 171 2.23 1.65 10.90
C LEU A 171 2.59 0.72 9.74
N ASP A 172 3.54 1.13 8.91
CA ASP A 172 4.05 0.27 7.85
C ASP A 172 4.78 -0.93 8.46
N TYR A 173 4.61 -2.10 7.85
CA TYR A 173 5.27 -3.33 8.29
C TYR A 173 6.50 -3.62 7.42
N TRP A 174 7.65 -3.80 8.05
CA TRP A 174 8.91 -4.07 7.35
C TRP A 174 9.21 -5.57 7.35
N LEU A 175 9.27 -6.13 6.15
CA LEU A 175 9.71 -7.48 5.89
C LEU A 175 11.20 -7.64 6.21
N PRO A 176 11.65 -8.86 6.55
CA PRO A 176 13.08 -9.15 6.69
C PRO A 176 13.81 -8.98 5.35
N GLY A 177 15.10 -8.64 5.38
CA GLY A 177 15.87 -8.19 4.19
C GLY A 177 16.14 -9.29 3.14
N ASP A 178 15.82 -10.54 3.46
CA ASP A 178 15.89 -11.75 2.65
C ASP A 178 14.50 -12.28 2.25
N ALA A 179 13.44 -11.47 2.45
CA ALA A 179 12.07 -11.87 2.13
C ALA A 179 11.90 -12.17 0.62
N ASP A 180 11.86 -13.45 0.28
CA ASP A 180 11.39 -13.95 -1.00
C ASP A 180 9.85 -13.86 -1.06
N CYS A 181 9.33 -13.52 -2.25
CA CYS A 181 7.90 -13.29 -2.49
C CYS A 181 7.01 -14.55 -2.33
N GLN A 182 7.62 -15.72 -2.09
CA GLN A 182 6.96 -17.03 -2.19
C GLN A 182 6.70 -17.69 -0.83
N GLU A 183 7.21 -17.13 0.26
CA GLU A 183 6.98 -17.66 1.60
C GLU A 183 5.96 -16.83 2.36
N VAL A 184 5.15 -17.51 3.18
CA VAL A 184 4.25 -16.83 4.13
C VAL A 184 5.12 -16.26 5.25
N HIS A 185 5.16 -14.93 5.37
CA HIS A 185 5.93 -14.28 6.44
C HIS A 185 5.20 -14.40 7.77
N GLU A 186 5.95 -14.61 8.85
CA GLU A 186 5.39 -14.51 10.20
C GLU A 186 5.40 -13.05 10.67
N TRP A 187 4.26 -12.58 11.17
CA TRP A 187 4.15 -11.26 11.77
C TRP A 187 4.98 -11.17 13.06
N LYS A 188 5.77 -10.11 13.19
CA LYS A 188 6.58 -9.82 14.38
C LYS A 188 6.29 -8.40 14.87
N PRO A 189 6.08 -8.19 16.19
CA PRO A 189 5.72 -6.87 16.73
C PRO A 189 6.81 -5.81 16.49
N ASN A 190 8.08 -6.23 16.45
CA ASN A 190 9.22 -5.32 16.30
C ASN A 190 9.56 -5.00 14.83
N SER A 191 8.76 -5.49 13.87
CA SER A 191 8.95 -5.24 12.45
C SER A 191 8.19 -4.02 11.94
N GLN A 192 7.37 -3.37 12.76
CA GLN A 192 6.69 -2.13 12.38
C GLN A 192 7.62 -0.92 12.54
N ASN A 193 7.58 0.00 11.57
CA ASN A 193 8.28 1.27 11.69
C ASN A 193 7.51 2.21 12.63
N ARG A 194 8.12 2.51 13.78
CA ARG A 194 7.51 3.35 14.82
C ARG A 194 7.62 4.84 14.55
N ASN A 195 8.26 5.26 13.47
CA ASN A 195 8.20 6.65 13.02
C ASN A 195 6.82 6.96 12.44
N ILE A 196 6.28 8.13 12.77
CA ILE A 196 4.98 8.57 12.28
C ILE A 196 5.12 9.38 10.99
N PHE A 197 4.35 8.98 9.98
CA PHE A 197 4.22 9.64 8.68
C PHE A 197 2.75 9.97 8.41
N ALA A 198 2.48 10.94 7.53
CA ALA A 198 1.10 11.28 7.19
C ALA A 198 0.32 10.09 6.58
N SER A 199 1.01 9.15 5.93
CA SER A 199 0.43 7.91 5.41
C SER A 199 -0.26 7.06 6.48
N ASN A 200 0.19 7.13 7.74
CA ASN A 200 -0.39 6.38 8.85
C ASN A 200 -1.84 6.78 9.15
N PHE A 201 -2.24 8.00 8.76
CA PHE A 201 -3.59 8.51 8.96
C PHE A 201 -4.52 8.28 7.77
N VAL A 202 -4.00 7.76 6.65
CA VAL A 202 -4.80 7.48 5.44
C VAL A 202 -5.99 6.55 5.71
N PRO A 203 -5.93 5.53 6.61
CA PRO A 203 -7.11 4.75 6.98
C PRO A 203 -8.29 5.59 7.51
N LEU A 204 -8.03 6.74 8.13
CA LEU A 204 -9.09 7.65 8.60
C LEU A 204 -9.90 8.26 7.46
N TRP A 205 -9.28 8.48 6.30
CA TRP A 205 -9.99 8.96 5.11
C TRP A 205 -11.12 8.02 4.71
N LEU A 206 -10.99 6.71 4.94
CA LEU A 206 -12.05 5.72 4.68
C LEU A 206 -13.03 5.55 5.82
N ASN A 207 -12.55 5.61 7.06
CA ASN A 207 -13.42 5.54 8.24
C ASN A 207 -14.34 6.76 8.37
N ALA A 208 -13.99 7.91 7.80
CA ALA A 208 -14.90 9.06 7.71
C ALA A 208 -16.18 8.77 6.90
N TYR A 209 -16.15 7.77 6.00
CA TYR A 209 -17.30 7.34 5.20
C TYR A 209 -18.03 6.12 5.79
N HIS A 210 -17.43 5.43 6.77
CA HIS A 210 -17.96 4.24 7.43
C HIS A 210 -18.01 4.47 8.95
N SER A 211 -19.19 4.83 9.46
CA SER A 211 -19.45 5.32 10.82
C SER A 211 -19.19 4.33 11.98
N GLU A 212 -18.38 3.28 11.80
CA GLU A 212 -18.26 2.17 12.76
C GLU A 212 -16.83 1.83 13.20
N SER A 213 -15.84 2.69 12.94
CA SER A 213 -14.51 2.49 13.51
C SER A 213 -14.32 3.32 14.79
N TRP A 214 -14.38 2.68 15.95
CA TRP A 214 -14.04 3.28 17.26
C TRP A 214 -12.64 3.91 17.30
N ARG A 215 -11.74 3.48 16.40
CA ARG A 215 -10.38 4.02 16.27
C ARG A 215 -10.37 5.45 15.71
N ALA A 216 -11.35 5.84 14.90
CA ALA A 216 -11.40 7.18 14.30
C ALA A 216 -11.65 8.29 15.33
N SER A 217 -12.40 7.99 16.39
CA SER A 217 -12.72 8.97 17.44
C SER A 217 -11.52 9.38 18.31
N ARG A 218 -10.44 8.59 18.37
CA ARG A 218 -9.26 8.88 19.21
C ARG A 218 -8.17 9.71 18.52
N HIS A 219 -8.12 9.70 17.17
CA HIS A 219 -7.10 10.42 16.43
C HIS A 219 -7.36 11.94 16.30
N LEU A 220 -8.58 12.41 16.61
CA LEU A 220 -8.92 13.84 16.59
C LEU A 220 -8.12 14.63 17.64
N ASP A 221 -7.69 13.98 18.74
CA ASP A 221 -6.93 14.64 19.81
C ASP A 221 -5.48 14.95 19.43
N TYR A 222 -4.91 14.27 18.42
CA TYR A 222 -3.52 14.48 17.98
C TYR A 222 -3.33 15.75 17.13
N PHE A 223 -4.40 16.28 16.54
CA PHE A 223 -4.39 17.45 15.67
C PHE A 223 -4.99 18.71 16.30
N MET A 224 -5.50 18.62 17.53
CA MET A 224 -6.01 19.77 18.27
C MET A 224 -4.86 20.39 19.08
N PRO A 225 -4.63 21.72 18.99
CA PRO A 225 -3.66 22.37 19.84
C PRO A 225 -4.07 22.18 21.31
N GLN A 226 -3.13 21.64 22.10
CA GLN A 226 -3.26 21.61 23.56
C GLN A 226 -3.29 23.08 24.01
N GLY A 227 -4.47 23.55 24.40
CA GLY A 227 -4.70 24.91 24.89
C GLY A 227 -4.04 25.18 26.24
#